data_AF-A0A8D8M418-F1
#
_entry.id   AF-A0A8D8M418-F1
#
_cell.length_a   1.000
_cell.length_b   1.000
_cell.length_c   1.000
_cell.angle_alpha   90.00
_cell.angle_beta   90.00
_cell.angle_gamma   90.00
#
_symmetry.space_group_name_H-M   'P 1'
#
loop_
_entity.id
_entity.type
_entity.pdbx_description
1 polymer ?
#
loop_
_entity_poly.entity_id
_entity_poly.type
_entity_poly.pdbx_seq_one_letter_code
_entity_poly.pdbx_strand_id
1 'polypeptide(L)'
;MHGRRKENVTVQEEKKRTAKVKWYRNLMETIFEKRKNKEYDDEALSLTSEVLRNIPDINTLWNYRKQVLKHMKATIPEEELRELVDRELKLTKDCLIGQPKSYGTWFQRCWVLDHISSTPDYDKELELCNYYLELDERNFHCWDYRRYVTDRHKVLPSKELTYSTEKIEANFSNYSAWHYRSKLLPLLYPDPNNHLPIEQDKYVEEFSMVESAVFTEPKDQSAWFYQRWLLGERYTEVKVISAGVLHNGVTFVVFNQLVDLNPTSLVKVDSNVLMSWSSLNGASRSFVWLSDVKHMKKEMKLVIEGKIAQIMPLDQQHVYVSDSYKFYQELNEELALEVKKQSDSIETLIQMEPENKFALLTSITLLQHLNPLGENSSPATILNRFEQLKTLDPLRLNYYNDIESKYKMETFIQSKSLLSPVANLSNLQLSSLHHVHCFAHCKEVILSENKLTNNCLRHLTPLVSCEILKLSQCSLTSLQLFPLLPSLQTLDASHNSIDQIEDCVFQKYEACVQVILTGNPVSEDMVVKHCTLVI
;
A
#
# COMPACT_ATOMS: atom_id res chain seq x y z
N MET A 1 1.48 -8.40 -28.90
CA MET A 1 0.28 -9.05 -28.31
C MET A 1 -0.89 -8.08 -28.18
N HIS A 2 -0.67 -6.82 -27.85
CA HIS A 2 -1.75 -5.83 -27.66
C HIS A 2 -2.19 -5.15 -28.96
N GLY A 3 -3.44 -4.66 -28.99
CA GLY A 3 -3.97 -3.79 -30.06
C GLY A 3 -4.13 -4.41 -31.45
N ARG A 4 -3.82 -5.70 -31.64
CA ARG A 4 -3.96 -6.37 -32.93
C ARG A 4 -5.42 -6.69 -33.21
N ARG A 5 -6.01 -6.00 -34.18
CA ARG A 5 -7.32 -6.35 -34.71
C ARG A 5 -7.26 -7.70 -35.40
N LYS A 6 -8.32 -8.50 -35.26
CA LYS A 6 -8.45 -9.78 -35.94
C LYS A 6 -8.77 -9.50 -37.40
N GLU A 7 -7.85 -9.85 -38.29
CA GLU A 7 -8.00 -9.69 -39.74
C GLU A 7 -7.81 -11.02 -40.44
N ASN A 8 -8.52 -11.23 -41.54
CA ASN A 8 -8.34 -12.40 -42.39
C ASN A 8 -7.05 -12.23 -43.18
N VAL A 9 -6.10 -13.13 -42.96
CA VAL A 9 -4.78 -13.09 -43.62
C VAL A 9 -4.93 -13.65 -45.03
N THR A 10 -4.50 -12.89 -46.04
CA THR A 10 -4.49 -13.37 -47.42
C THR A 10 -3.34 -14.35 -47.65
N VAL A 11 -3.48 -15.25 -48.62
CA VAL A 11 -2.42 -16.20 -49.01
C VAL A 11 -1.11 -15.48 -49.38
N GLN A 12 -1.20 -14.28 -49.98
CA GLN A 12 -0.03 -13.48 -50.35
C GLN A 12 0.69 -12.91 -49.12
N GLU A 13 -0.05 -12.44 -48.11
CA GLU A 13 0.53 -11.98 -46.84
C GLU A 13 1.17 -13.11 -46.05
N GLU A 14 0.56 -14.30 -46.07
CA GLU A 14 1.12 -15.48 -45.42
C GLU A 14 2.44 -15.92 -46.05
N LYS A 15 2.53 -15.89 -47.39
CA LYS A 15 3.81 -16.09 -48.11
C LYS A 15 4.85 -15.03 -47.72
N LYS A 16 4.48 -13.75 -47.65
CA LYS A 16 5.38 -12.66 -47.21
C LYS A 16 5.87 -12.88 -45.77
N ARG A 17 4.97 -13.27 -44.85
CA ARG A 17 5.32 -13.58 -43.45
C ARG A 17 6.28 -14.76 -43.36
N THR A 18 6.03 -15.83 -44.11
CA THR A 18 6.89 -17.02 -44.13
C THR A 18 8.29 -16.70 -44.66
N ALA A 19 8.39 -15.93 -45.73
CA ALA A 19 9.68 -15.46 -46.25
C ALA A 19 10.43 -14.60 -45.22
N LYS A 20 9.73 -13.67 -44.55
CA LYS A 20 10.31 -12.82 -43.49
C LYS A 20 10.82 -13.66 -42.31
N VAL A 21 10.07 -14.68 -41.89
CA VAL A 21 10.49 -15.60 -40.82
C VAL A 21 11.74 -16.39 -41.22
N LYS A 22 11.80 -16.91 -42.46
CA LYS A 22 12.99 -17.62 -42.95
C LYS A 22 14.22 -16.71 -42.93
N TRP A 23 14.07 -15.48 -43.42
CA TRP A 23 15.16 -14.49 -43.38
C TRP A 23 15.63 -14.20 -41.96
N TYR A 24 14.71 -13.98 -41.00
CA TYR A 24 15.08 -13.78 -39.59
C TYR A 24 15.82 -14.97 -38.99
N ARG A 25 15.41 -16.21 -39.29
CA ARG A 25 16.07 -17.41 -38.77
C ARG A 25 17.52 -17.48 -39.23
N ASN A 26 17.76 -17.30 -40.53
CA ASN A 26 19.11 -17.30 -41.08
C ASN A 26 19.97 -16.20 -40.46
N LEU A 27 19.42 -14.98 -40.32
CA LEU A 27 20.14 -13.87 -39.71
C LEU A 27 20.49 -14.13 -38.23
N MET A 28 19.55 -14.70 -37.47
CA MET A 28 19.78 -15.07 -36.07
C MET A 28 20.84 -16.17 -35.94
N GLU A 29 20.85 -17.17 -36.83
CA GLU A 29 21.89 -18.22 -36.86
C GLU A 29 23.27 -17.61 -37.07
N THR A 30 23.44 -16.73 -38.06
CA THR A 30 24.70 -16.01 -38.29
C THR A 30 25.15 -15.22 -37.06
N ILE A 31 24.24 -14.47 -36.44
CA ILE A 31 24.54 -13.69 -35.23
C ILE A 31 25.00 -14.60 -34.08
N PHE A 32 24.34 -15.74 -33.88
CA PHE A 32 24.70 -16.67 -32.82
C PHE A 32 26.03 -17.37 -33.06
N GLU A 33 26.37 -17.70 -34.31
CA GLU A 33 27.68 -18.29 -34.62
C GLU A 33 28.80 -17.26 -34.38
N LYS A 34 28.64 -16.00 -34.83
CA LYS A 34 29.59 -14.92 -34.52
C LYS A 34 29.78 -14.76 -33.01
N ARG A 35 28.68 -14.76 -32.25
CA ARG A 35 28.74 -14.65 -30.78
C ARG A 35 29.49 -15.81 -30.13
N LYS A 36 29.24 -17.04 -30.59
CA LYS A 36 29.90 -18.25 -30.12
C LYS A 36 31.41 -18.23 -30.41
N ASN A 37 31.79 -17.70 -31.57
CA ASN A 37 33.18 -17.49 -31.97
C ASN A 37 33.84 -16.26 -31.33
N LYS A 38 33.09 -15.48 -30.53
CA LYS A 38 33.54 -14.23 -29.89
C LYS A 38 34.01 -13.17 -30.89
N GLU A 39 33.35 -13.10 -32.04
CA GLU A 39 33.62 -12.12 -33.08
C GLU A 39 33.01 -10.76 -32.69
N TYR A 40 33.82 -9.90 -32.07
CA TYR A 40 33.38 -8.60 -31.55
C TYR A 40 33.71 -7.46 -32.51
N ASP A 41 33.04 -7.45 -33.66
CA ASP A 41 33.29 -6.53 -34.79
C ASP A 41 32.07 -5.64 -35.14
N ASP A 42 32.27 -4.69 -36.06
CA ASP A 42 31.20 -3.79 -36.54
C ASP A 42 30.11 -4.56 -37.31
N GLU A 43 30.47 -5.67 -37.96
CA GLU A 43 29.51 -6.56 -38.63
C GLU A 43 28.51 -7.15 -37.63
N ALA A 44 28.96 -7.62 -36.47
CA ALA A 44 28.08 -8.09 -35.40
C ALA A 44 27.09 -7.01 -34.94
N LEU A 45 27.52 -5.75 -34.86
CA LEU A 45 26.63 -4.62 -34.58
C LEU A 45 25.67 -4.34 -35.73
N SER A 46 26.10 -4.44 -36.99
CA SER A 46 25.21 -4.26 -38.13
C SER A 46 24.10 -5.31 -38.16
N LEU A 47 24.47 -6.60 -38.10
CA LEU A 47 23.54 -7.73 -38.15
C LEU A 47 22.51 -7.69 -37.00
N THR A 48 22.97 -7.42 -35.78
CA THR A 48 22.05 -7.31 -34.63
C THR A 48 21.12 -6.10 -34.73
N SER A 49 21.55 -5.00 -35.36
CA SER A 49 20.70 -3.81 -35.58
C SER A 49 19.51 -4.11 -36.49
N GLU A 50 19.72 -4.89 -37.56
CA GLU A 50 18.65 -5.26 -38.51
C GLU A 50 17.51 -6.00 -37.82
N VAL A 51 17.84 -6.90 -36.90
CA VAL A 51 16.85 -7.63 -36.11
C VAL A 51 16.16 -6.71 -35.10
N LEU A 52 16.95 -5.96 -34.31
CA LEU A 52 16.44 -5.17 -33.19
C LEU A 52 15.52 -4.02 -33.63
N ARG A 53 15.75 -3.41 -34.80
CA ARG A 53 14.84 -2.39 -35.37
C ARG A 53 13.42 -2.92 -35.58
N ASN A 54 13.26 -4.23 -35.73
CA ASN A 54 11.95 -4.87 -35.90
C ASN A 54 11.45 -5.56 -34.64
N ILE A 55 12.35 -6.15 -33.85
CA ILE A 55 12.03 -6.94 -32.65
C ILE A 55 13.02 -6.57 -31.54
N PRO A 56 12.82 -5.41 -30.88
CA PRO A 56 13.76 -4.93 -29.88
C PRO A 56 13.72 -5.71 -28.56
N ASP A 57 12.73 -6.58 -28.33
CA ASP A 57 12.62 -7.35 -27.09
C ASP A 57 13.52 -8.61 -27.05
N ILE A 58 14.36 -8.84 -28.06
CA ILE A 58 15.32 -9.95 -28.04
C ILE A 58 16.53 -9.56 -27.17
N ASN A 59 16.37 -9.69 -25.85
CA ASN A 59 17.38 -9.30 -24.86
C ASN A 59 18.77 -9.93 -25.08
N THR A 60 18.82 -11.14 -25.65
CA THR A 60 20.08 -11.81 -25.98
C THR A 60 20.92 -11.02 -26.97
N LEU A 61 20.29 -10.30 -27.92
CA LEU A 61 21.00 -9.46 -28.88
C LEU A 61 21.55 -8.20 -28.22
N TRP A 62 20.79 -7.54 -27.34
CA TRP A 62 21.33 -6.44 -26.53
C TRP A 62 22.53 -6.88 -25.70
N ASN A 63 22.47 -8.06 -25.08
CA ASN A 63 23.61 -8.59 -24.34
C ASN A 63 24.83 -8.86 -25.22
N TYR A 64 24.62 -9.34 -26.45
CA TYR A 64 25.72 -9.50 -27.39
C TYR A 64 26.30 -8.15 -27.80
N ARG A 65 25.47 -7.16 -28.12
CA ARG A 65 25.93 -5.78 -28.40
C ARG A 65 26.76 -5.20 -27.27
N LYS A 66 26.36 -5.38 -26.00
CA LYS A 66 27.16 -4.95 -24.84
C LYS A 66 28.56 -5.59 -24.81
N GLN A 67 28.67 -6.87 -25.20
CA GLN A 67 29.97 -7.55 -25.30
C GLN A 67 30.84 -6.90 -26.39
N VAL A 68 30.26 -6.64 -27.56
CA VAL A 68 30.95 -5.98 -28.68
C VAL A 68 31.37 -4.56 -28.30
N LEU A 69 30.46 -3.74 -27.76
CA LEU A 69 30.75 -2.36 -27.35
C LEU A 69 31.83 -2.26 -26.28
N LYS A 70 31.84 -3.19 -25.30
CA LYS A 70 32.92 -3.27 -24.30
C LYS A 70 34.27 -3.58 -24.94
N HIS A 71 34.30 -4.49 -25.90
CA HIS A 71 35.52 -4.81 -26.63
C HIS A 71 36.01 -3.59 -27.43
N MET A 72 35.13 -2.98 -28.22
CA MET A 72 35.43 -1.79 -29.03
C MET A 72 35.98 -0.64 -28.18
N LYS A 73 35.34 -0.33 -27.03
CA LYS A 73 35.82 0.70 -26.10
C LYS A 73 37.27 0.50 -25.65
N ALA A 74 37.75 -0.74 -25.58
CA ALA A 74 39.12 -1.06 -25.18
C ALA A 74 40.11 -1.01 -26.36
N THR A 75 39.63 -1.02 -27.60
CA THR A 75 40.48 -1.21 -28.79
C THR A 75 40.51 -0.02 -29.74
N ILE A 76 39.45 0.79 -29.81
CA ILE A 76 39.35 1.90 -30.77
C ILE A 76 39.67 3.26 -30.12
N PRO A 77 40.12 4.25 -30.90
CA PRO A 77 40.32 5.62 -30.41
C PRO A 77 39.02 6.27 -29.91
N GLU A 78 39.16 7.26 -29.02
CA GLU A 78 38.03 7.98 -28.41
C GLU A 78 37.11 8.68 -29.43
N GLU A 79 37.63 9.16 -30.56
CA GLU A 79 36.82 9.79 -31.62
C GLU A 79 35.89 8.77 -32.31
N GLU A 80 36.42 7.62 -32.71
CA GLU A 80 35.63 6.51 -33.27
C GLU A 80 34.64 5.93 -32.25
N LEU A 81 35.01 5.93 -30.96
CA LEU A 81 34.12 5.50 -29.88
C LEU A 81 32.91 6.43 -29.74
N ARG A 82 33.08 7.75 -29.92
CA ARG A 82 31.97 8.71 -29.89
C ARG A 82 31.00 8.47 -31.04
N GLU A 83 31.51 8.27 -32.26
CA GLU A 83 30.66 7.92 -33.41
C GLU A 83 29.90 6.60 -33.17
N LEU A 84 30.55 5.61 -32.55
CA LEU A 84 29.92 4.35 -32.18
C LEU A 84 28.80 4.53 -31.14
N VAL A 85 29.01 5.37 -30.13
CA VAL A 85 27.98 5.75 -29.16
C VAL A 85 26.79 6.41 -29.85
N ASP A 86 27.03 7.37 -30.75
CA ASP A 86 25.97 8.05 -31.48
C ASP A 86 25.15 7.08 -32.36
N ARG A 87 25.82 6.12 -33.03
CA ARG A 87 25.13 5.05 -33.78
C ARG A 87 24.28 4.17 -32.87
N GLU A 88 24.75 3.84 -31.67
CA GLU A 88 24.02 3.02 -30.70
C GLU A 88 22.82 3.76 -30.10
N LEU A 89 22.99 5.04 -29.75
CA LEU A 89 21.90 5.92 -29.30
C LEU A 89 20.88 6.15 -30.42
N LYS A 90 21.31 6.23 -31.68
CA LYS A 90 20.40 6.29 -32.83
C LYS A 90 19.61 4.98 -32.98
N LEU A 91 20.26 3.82 -32.88
CA LEU A 91 19.58 2.53 -32.92
C LEU A 91 18.50 2.40 -31.84
N THR A 92 18.82 2.74 -30.59
CA THR A 92 17.85 2.66 -29.49
C THR A 92 16.68 3.61 -29.71
N LYS A 93 16.92 4.85 -30.18
CA LYS A 93 15.84 5.78 -30.58
C LYS A 93 14.95 5.18 -31.68
N ASP A 94 15.54 4.63 -32.73
CA ASP A 94 14.77 4.04 -33.84
C ASP A 94 13.93 2.84 -33.38
N CYS A 95 14.46 2.01 -32.47
CA CYS A 95 13.72 0.92 -31.86
C CYS A 95 12.54 1.42 -31.01
N LEU A 96 12.73 2.50 -30.23
CA LEU A 96 11.70 3.07 -29.36
C LEU A 96 10.58 3.78 -30.15
N ILE A 97 10.83 4.27 -31.37
CA ILE A 97 9.75 4.78 -32.24
C ILE A 97 8.74 3.67 -32.55
N GLY A 98 9.22 2.47 -32.88
CA GLY A 98 8.34 1.32 -33.17
C GLY A 98 7.78 0.65 -31.91
N GLN A 99 8.57 0.62 -30.83
CA GLN A 99 8.20 -0.06 -29.58
C GLN A 99 8.65 0.74 -28.35
N PRO A 100 7.90 1.79 -27.96
CA PRO A 100 8.29 2.73 -26.89
C PRO A 100 8.26 2.13 -25.47
N LYS A 101 7.77 0.89 -25.33
CA LYS A 101 7.64 0.15 -24.06
C LYS A 101 8.60 -1.05 -23.98
N SER A 102 9.65 -1.06 -24.80
CA SER A 102 10.70 -2.09 -24.77
C SER A 102 11.65 -1.86 -23.59
N TYR A 103 11.59 -2.75 -22.59
CA TYR A 103 12.53 -2.74 -21.46
C TYR A 103 13.98 -2.87 -21.91
N GLY A 104 14.26 -3.78 -22.84
CA GLY A 104 15.62 -4.06 -23.32
C GLY A 104 16.25 -2.83 -23.98
N THR A 105 15.47 -2.07 -24.75
CA THR A 105 15.95 -0.87 -25.43
C THR A 105 16.23 0.27 -24.46
N TRP A 106 15.30 0.58 -23.55
CA TRP A 106 15.53 1.61 -22.52
C TRP A 106 16.74 1.27 -21.67
N PHE A 107 16.87 0.01 -21.24
CA PHE A 107 18.02 -0.44 -20.46
C PHE A 107 19.33 -0.32 -21.26
N GLN A 108 19.33 -0.71 -22.54
CA GLN A 108 20.52 -0.56 -23.38
C GLN A 108 20.96 0.90 -23.45
N ARG A 109 20.01 1.83 -23.62
CA ARG A 109 20.32 3.26 -23.70
C ARG A 109 20.98 3.77 -22.42
N CYS A 110 20.42 3.45 -21.25
CA CYS A 110 21.06 3.72 -19.95
C CYS A 110 22.46 3.11 -19.87
N TRP A 111 22.59 1.83 -20.21
CA TRP A 111 23.86 1.12 -20.11
C TRP A 111 24.96 1.75 -20.97
N VAL A 112 24.63 2.19 -22.20
CA VAL A 112 25.58 2.86 -23.12
C VAL A 112 26.06 4.18 -22.53
N LEU A 113 25.16 4.99 -21.98
CA LEU A 113 25.51 6.27 -21.36
C LEU A 113 26.40 6.06 -20.12
N ASP A 114 26.10 5.06 -19.28
CA ASP A 114 26.85 4.80 -18.05
C ASP A 114 28.22 4.15 -18.28
N HIS A 115 28.36 3.29 -19.29
CA HIS A 115 29.53 2.40 -19.40
C HIS A 115 30.38 2.64 -20.63
N ILE A 116 29.80 3.16 -21.72
CA ILE A 116 30.50 3.31 -22.99
C ILE A 116 30.86 4.76 -23.24
N SER A 117 29.88 5.66 -23.19
CA SER A 117 30.08 7.09 -23.43
C SER A 117 31.02 7.71 -22.39
N SER A 118 32.03 8.42 -22.87
CA SER A 118 32.94 9.21 -22.02
C SER A 118 32.37 10.61 -21.72
N THR A 119 31.50 11.13 -22.60
CA THR A 119 30.87 12.45 -22.48
C THR A 119 29.39 12.39 -22.86
N PRO A 120 28.52 11.83 -22.00
CA PRO A 120 27.07 11.80 -22.24
C PRO A 120 26.46 13.20 -22.41
N ASP A 121 25.69 13.41 -23.47
CA ASP A 121 24.94 14.63 -23.72
C ASP A 121 23.54 14.52 -23.09
N TYR A 122 23.44 14.81 -21.79
CA TYR A 122 22.19 14.65 -21.07
C TYR A 122 21.11 15.67 -21.44
N ASP A 123 21.47 16.81 -22.04
CA ASP A 123 20.49 17.78 -22.56
C ASP A 123 19.71 17.16 -23.73
N LYS A 124 20.40 16.51 -24.67
CA LYS A 124 19.73 15.73 -25.74
C LYS A 124 18.87 14.59 -25.19
N GLU A 125 19.28 13.96 -24.09
CA GLU A 125 18.48 12.91 -23.45
C GLU A 125 17.20 13.44 -22.80
N LEU A 126 17.24 14.66 -22.23
CA LEU A 126 16.04 15.33 -21.73
C LEU A 126 15.11 15.75 -22.87
N GLU A 127 15.63 16.24 -23.98
CA GLU A 127 14.85 16.51 -25.20
C GLU A 127 14.16 15.25 -25.73
N LEU A 128 14.87 14.12 -25.72
CA LEU A 128 14.31 12.82 -26.07
C LEU A 128 13.16 12.43 -25.12
N CYS A 129 13.31 12.66 -23.82
CA CYS A 129 12.24 12.42 -22.86
C CYS A 129 11.02 13.28 -23.15
N ASN A 130 11.22 14.57 -23.44
CA ASN A 130 10.14 15.49 -23.79
C ASN A 130 9.38 14.98 -25.01
N TYR A 131 10.10 14.60 -26.06
CA TYR A 131 9.51 14.05 -27.28
C TYR A 131 8.66 12.79 -27.03
N TYR A 132 9.17 11.81 -26.28
CA TYR A 132 8.40 10.58 -26.01
C TYR A 132 7.21 10.81 -25.06
N LEU A 133 7.32 11.77 -24.13
CA LEU A 133 6.21 12.12 -23.24
C LEU A 133 5.16 13.01 -23.91
N GLU A 134 5.49 13.68 -25.02
CA GLU A 134 4.47 14.31 -25.89
C GLU A 134 3.69 13.26 -26.69
N LEU A 135 4.33 12.14 -27.06
CA LEU A 135 3.68 11.05 -27.79
C LEU A 135 2.82 10.15 -26.89
N ASP A 136 3.32 9.81 -25.70
CA ASP A 136 2.61 9.03 -24.68
C ASP A 136 3.03 9.54 -23.30
N GLU A 137 2.28 10.50 -22.78
CA GLU A 137 2.54 11.13 -21.48
C GLU A 137 2.41 10.15 -20.29
N ARG A 138 1.83 8.98 -20.53
CA ARG A 138 1.64 7.90 -19.55
C ARG A 138 2.71 6.81 -19.69
N ASN A 139 3.69 6.99 -20.57
CA ASN A 139 4.80 6.05 -20.73
C ASN A 139 5.73 6.06 -19.50
N PHE A 140 5.45 5.17 -18.54
CA PHE A 140 6.25 5.07 -17.32
C PHE A 140 7.73 4.76 -17.60
N HIS A 141 8.07 4.05 -18.68
CA HIS A 141 9.47 3.80 -19.02
C HIS A 141 10.21 5.10 -19.35
N CYS A 142 9.54 6.03 -20.04
CA CYS A 142 10.12 7.32 -20.35
C CYS A 142 10.22 8.21 -19.10
N TRP A 143 9.23 8.16 -18.20
CA TRP A 143 9.33 8.83 -16.90
C TRP A 143 10.47 8.27 -16.04
N ASP A 144 10.66 6.95 -16.04
CA ASP A 144 11.76 6.29 -15.34
C ASP A 144 13.11 6.68 -15.95
N TYR A 145 13.19 6.69 -17.28
CA TYR A 145 14.38 7.14 -18.00
C TYR A 145 14.68 8.62 -17.73
N ARG A 146 13.66 9.48 -17.68
CA ARG A 146 13.84 10.89 -17.30
C ARG A 146 14.45 11.02 -15.91
N ARG A 147 13.96 10.27 -14.91
CA ARG A 147 14.54 10.26 -13.55
C ARG A 147 15.98 9.76 -13.53
N TYR A 148 16.30 8.77 -14.37
CA TYR A 148 17.68 8.31 -14.59
C TYR A 148 18.57 9.44 -15.15
N VAL A 149 18.10 10.17 -16.17
CA VAL A 149 18.84 11.25 -16.83
C VAL A 149 19.03 12.43 -15.87
N THR A 150 17.98 12.84 -15.16
CA THR A 150 18.01 14.00 -14.26
C THR A 150 18.93 13.77 -13.07
N ASP A 151 18.98 12.55 -12.52
CA ASP A 151 19.94 12.18 -11.47
C ASP A 151 21.40 12.28 -11.95
N ARG A 152 21.70 11.85 -13.18
CA ARG A 152 23.07 11.88 -13.72
C ARG A 152 23.51 13.27 -14.16
N HIS A 153 22.60 14.02 -14.76
CA HIS A 153 22.79 15.42 -15.14
C HIS A 153 22.75 16.36 -13.91
N LYS A 154 22.36 15.85 -12.73
CA LYS A 154 22.23 16.64 -11.50
C LYS A 154 21.27 17.83 -11.70
N VAL A 155 20.18 17.59 -12.43
CA VAL A 155 19.10 18.57 -12.58
C VAL A 155 18.50 18.83 -11.20
N LEU A 156 18.35 20.10 -10.84
CA LEU A 156 17.74 20.49 -9.58
C LEU A 156 16.31 19.96 -9.50
N PRO A 157 15.88 19.35 -8.37
CA PRO A 157 14.52 18.85 -8.23
C PRO A 157 13.45 19.93 -8.44
N SER A 158 13.77 21.21 -8.18
CA SER A 158 12.86 22.33 -8.45
C SER A 158 12.53 22.52 -9.93
N LYS A 159 13.49 22.28 -10.84
CA LYS A 159 13.25 22.32 -12.30
C LYS A 159 12.33 21.18 -12.73
N GLU A 160 12.51 20.00 -12.15
CA GLU A 160 11.64 18.85 -12.42
C GLU A 160 10.24 19.02 -11.80
N LEU A 161 10.13 19.75 -10.69
CA LEU A 161 8.85 20.15 -10.14
C LEU A 161 8.11 21.09 -11.09
N THR A 162 8.78 22.11 -11.63
CA THR A 162 8.24 22.98 -12.69
C THR A 162 7.78 22.16 -13.91
N TYR A 163 8.61 21.24 -14.38
CA TYR A 163 8.23 20.35 -15.49
C TYR A 163 6.96 19.53 -15.19
N SER A 164 6.82 19.03 -13.95
CA SER A 164 5.60 18.32 -13.55
C SER A 164 4.36 19.24 -13.57
N THR A 165 4.52 20.51 -13.17
CA THR A 165 3.45 21.52 -13.26
C THR A 165 3.03 21.73 -14.70
N GLU A 166 3.99 21.98 -15.61
CA GLU A 166 3.72 22.18 -17.04
C GLU A 166 2.95 20.99 -17.66
N LYS A 167 3.32 19.75 -17.27
CA LYS A 167 2.63 18.55 -17.74
C LYS A 167 1.21 18.40 -17.19
N ILE A 168 0.96 18.84 -15.96
CA ILE A 168 -0.39 18.84 -15.36
C ILE A 168 -1.25 19.94 -15.99
N GLU A 169 -0.71 21.14 -16.20
CA GLU A 169 -1.43 22.25 -16.84
C GLU A 169 -1.78 21.93 -18.30
N ALA A 170 -0.93 21.18 -19.00
CA ALA A 170 -1.22 20.68 -20.34
C ALA A 170 -2.28 19.57 -20.33
N ASN A 171 -2.31 18.73 -19.29
CA ASN A 171 -3.32 17.69 -19.10
C ASN A 171 -3.49 17.28 -17.62
N PHE A 172 -4.62 17.65 -17.02
CA PHE A 172 -4.93 17.32 -15.62
C PHE A 172 -5.05 15.80 -15.37
N SER A 173 -5.35 15.01 -16.41
CA SER A 173 -5.39 13.55 -16.37
C SER A 173 -4.02 12.86 -16.28
N ASN A 174 -2.92 13.62 -16.29
CA ASN A 174 -1.58 13.05 -16.31
C ASN A 174 -1.16 12.51 -14.93
N TYR A 175 -1.63 11.30 -14.60
CA TYR A 175 -1.27 10.60 -13.36
C TYR A 175 0.24 10.49 -13.13
N SER A 176 1.03 10.32 -14.19
CA SER A 176 2.48 10.18 -14.07
C SER A 176 3.12 11.48 -13.57
N ALA A 177 2.63 12.63 -14.02
CA ALA A 177 3.09 13.94 -13.56
C ALA A 177 2.71 14.18 -12.09
N TRP A 178 1.45 13.93 -11.71
CA TRP A 178 1.01 13.97 -10.31
C TRP A 178 1.83 13.03 -9.41
N HIS A 179 2.10 11.81 -9.87
CA HIS A 179 2.92 10.85 -9.14
C HIS A 179 4.35 11.38 -8.95
N TYR A 180 4.98 11.89 -10.01
CA TYR A 180 6.34 12.42 -9.93
C TYR A 180 6.40 13.62 -8.98
N ARG A 181 5.39 14.49 -9.04
CA ARG A 181 5.21 15.62 -8.12
C ARG A 181 5.14 15.18 -6.65
N SER A 182 4.39 14.12 -6.34
CA SER A 182 4.31 13.53 -4.98
C SER A 182 5.64 12.99 -4.44
N LYS A 183 6.63 12.76 -5.32
CA LYS A 183 7.98 12.34 -4.95
C LYS A 183 8.94 13.51 -4.84
N LEU A 184 8.77 14.55 -5.65
CA LEU A 184 9.62 15.74 -5.65
C LEU A 184 9.33 16.67 -4.47
N LEU A 185 8.05 16.90 -4.14
CA LEU A 185 7.70 17.86 -3.09
C LEU A 185 8.26 17.50 -1.72
N PRO A 186 8.19 16.24 -1.21
CA PRO A 186 8.79 15.91 0.08
C PRO A 186 10.33 16.04 0.12
N LEU A 187 11.00 16.03 -1.04
CA LEU A 187 12.45 16.25 -1.13
C LEU A 187 12.81 17.74 -1.04
N LEU A 188 11.93 18.61 -1.55
CA LEU A 188 12.13 20.06 -1.61
C LEU A 188 11.60 20.76 -0.36
N TYR A 189 10.47 20.28 0.15
CA TYR A 189 9.64 20.91 1.18
C TYR A 189 9.21 19.88 2.23
N PRO A 190 10.17 19.25 2.94
CA PRO A 190 9.85 18.27 3.98
C PRO A 190 9.11 18.95 5.13
N ASP A 191 8.05 18.33 5.63
CA ASP A 191 7.40 18.79 6.86
C ASP A 191 8.34 18.58 8.06
N PRO A 192 8.71 19.63 8.83
CA PRO A 192 9.64 19.50 9.96
C PRO A 192 9.19 18.52 11.04
N ASN A 193 7.88 18.34 11.19
CA ASN A 193 7.28 17.43 12.18
C ASN A 193 6.87 16.08 11.57
N ASN A 194 7.00 15.92 10.25
CA ASN A 194 6.61 14.74 9.48
C ASN A 194 5.15 14.31 9.69
N HIS A 195 4.26 15.25 10.02
CA HIS A 195 2.81 15.07 10.22
C HIS A 195 2.06 15.20 8.90
N LEU A 196 2.44 16.17 8.07
CA LEU A 196 1.90 16.36 6.73
C LEU A 196 2.80 15.68 5.68
N PRO A 197 2.28 15.39 4.48
CA PRO A 197 3.11 14.86 3.40
C PRO A 197 4.26 15.80 2.99
N ILE A 198 4.05 17.11 3.17
CA ILE A 198 4.93 18.24 2.79
C ILE A 198 4.69 19.41 3.74
N GLU A 199 5.59 20.39 3.76
CA GLU A 199 5.43 21.59 4.61
C GLU A 199 4.10 22.32 4.34
N GLN A 200 3.55 22.95 5.38
CA GLN A 200 2.19 23.51 5.39
C GLN A 200 1.91 24.51 4.26
N ASP A 201 2.79 25.47 3.99
CA ASP A 201 2.56 26.48 2.94
C ASP A 201 2.39 25.82 1.57
N LYS A 202 3.25 24.82 1.27
CA LYS A 202 3.17 24.06 0.03
C LYS A 202 1.98 23.13 0.00
N TYR A 203 1.59 22.57 1.14
CA TYR A 203 0.36 21.78 1.25
C TYR A 203 -0.87 22.58 0.83
N VAL A 204 -1.00 23.84 1.28
CA VAL A 204 -2.11 24.73 0.91
C VAL A 204 -2.09 25.08 -0.59
N GLU A 205 -0.91 25.37 -1.15
CA GLU A 205 -0.75 25.58 -2.60
C GLU A 205 -1.22 24.35 -3.41
N GLU A 206 -0.78 23.15 -3.02
CA GLU A 206 -1.17 21.90 -3.67
C GLU A 206 -2.68 21.63 -3.54
N PHE A 207 -3.27 21.94 -2.40
CA PHE A 207 -4.72 21.82 -2.17
C PHE A 207 -5.52 22.64 -3.18
N SER A 208 -5.10 23.88 -3.43
CA SER A 208 -5.75 24.77 -4.39
C SER A 208 -5.55 24.30 -5.84
N MET A 209 -4.36 23.79 -6.18
CA MET A 209 -4.09 23.25 -7.51
C MET A 209 -4.97 22.03 -7.81
N VAL A 210 -5.10 21.14 -6.82
CA VAL A 210 -5.95 19.95 -6.92
C VAL A 210 -7.41 20.31 -7.03
N GLU A 211 -7.88 21.26 -6.22
CA GLU A 211 -9.24 21.79 -6.31
C GLU A 211 -9.55 22.28 -7.73
N SER A 212 -8.66 23.09 -8.31
CA SER A 212 -8.82 23.56 -9.69
C SER A 212 -8.90 22.42 -10.70
N ALA A 213 -8.06 21.38 -10.54
CA ALA A 213 -8.04 20.21 -11.42
C ALA A 213 -9.33 19.38 -11.32
N VAL A 214 -9.80 19.07 -10.10
CA VAL A 214 -11.01 18.26 -9.91
C VAL A 214 -12.30 18.99 -10.29
N PHE A 215 -12.32 20.32 -10.25
CA PHE A 215 -13.47 21.09 -10.75
C PHE A 215 -13.47 21.24 -12.27
N THR A 216 -12.28 21.23 -12.90
CA THR A 216 -12.16 21.28 -14.36
C THR A 216 -12.52 19.94 -14.98
N GLU A 217 -12.01 18.84 -14.41
CA GLU A 217 -12.26 17.47 -14.89
C GLU A 217 -12.70 16.53 -13.75
N PRO A 218 -13.93 16.69 -13.24
CA PRO A 218 -14.41 15.96 -12.04
C PRO A 218 -14.47 14.44 -12.21
N LYS A 219 -14.45 13.94 -13.44
CA LYS A 219 -14.43 12.51 -13.75
C LYS A 219 -13.02 11.92 -13.84
N ASP A 220 -11.97 12.75 -13.91
CA ASP A 220 -10.60 12.27 -13.96
C ASP A 220 -10.11 11.85 -12.57
N GLN A 221 -9.66 10.60 -12.46
CA GLN A 221 -9.27 10.02 -11.18
C GLN A 221 -7.93 10.55 -10.62
N SER A 222 -7.05 11.11 -11.44
CA SER A 222 -5.65 11.38 -11.10
C SER A 222 -5.52 12.45 -10.03
N ALA A 223 -6.22 13.57 -10.20
CA ALA A 223 -6.26 14.65 -9.22
C ALA A 223 -6.89 14.17 -7.89
N TRP A 224 -7.96 13.36 -7.94
CA TRP A 224 -8.57 12.76 -6.73
C TRP A 224 -7.60 11.84 -5.96
N PHE A 225 -6.83 11.00 -6.67
CA PHE A 225 -5.84 10.15 -6.02
C PHE A 225 -4.68 10.95 -5.43
N TYR A 226 -4.29 12.05 -6.07
CA TYR A 226 -3.28 12.97 -5.53
C TYR A 226 -3.82 13.74 -4.31
N GLN A 227 -5.08 14.17 -4.34
CA GLN A 227 -5.76 14.76 -3.18
C GLN A 227 -5.76 13.80 -1.99
N ARG A 228 -6.07 12.53 -2.23
CA ARG A 228 -6.03 11.49 -1.19
C ARG A 228 -4.63 11.28 -0.64
N TRP A 229 -3.59 11.48 -1.45
CA TRP A 229 -2.21 11.49 -0.97
C TRP A 229 -1.93 12.71 -0.08
N LEU A 230 -2.42 13.90 -0.45
CA LEU A 230 -2.28 15.09 0.39
C LEU A 230 -3.02 14.92 1.73
N LEU A 231 -4.27 14.43 1.71
CA LEU A 231 -5.05 14.12 2.91
C LEU A 231 -4.51 12.91 3.71
N GLY A 232 -3.52 12.19 3.19
CA GLY A 232 -2.98 11.01 3.85
C GLY A 232 -2.07 11.41 5.01
N GLU A 233 -2.37 10.91 6.20
CA GLU A 233 -1.49 11.10 7.36
C GLU A 233 -0.13 10.43 7.15
N ARG A 234 0.94 11.13 7.49
CA ARG A 234 2.27 10.54 7.56
C ARG A 234 2.76 10.49 9.00
N TYR A 235 3.40 9.35 9.28
CA TYR A 235 4.14 9.00 10.48
C TYR A 235 3.45 9.32 11.82
N THR A 236 2.88 8.29 12.43
CA THR A 236 2.65 8.29 13.87
C THR A 236 3.90 7.76 14.56
N GLU A 237 4.36 8.45 15.60
CA GLU A 237 5.42 7.90 16.46
C GLU A 237 4.98 6.54 17.02
N VAL A 238 5.93 5.65 17.27
CA VAL A 238 5.65 4.38 17.94
C VAL A 238 5.24 4.67 19.38
N LYS A 239 3.99 4.33 19.71
CA LYS A 239 3.41 4.50 21.04
C LYS A 239 2.78 3.19 21.47
N VAL A 240 2.82 2.93 22.78
CA VAL A 240 2.06 1.85 23.37
C VAL A 240 0.65 2.37 23.69
N ILE A 241 -0.35 1.69 23.14
CA ILE A 241 -1.77 2.00 23.36
C ILE A 241 -2.35 1.22 24.54
N SER A 242 -1.84 0.02 24.82
CA SER A 242 -2.16 -0.74 26.02
C SER A 242 -1.04 -1.72 26.36
N ALA A 243 -0.90 -2.03 27.64
CA ALA A 243 0.06 -3.01 28.15
C ALA A 243 -0.43 -3.58 29.48
N GLY A 244 0.05 -4.75 29.87
CA GLY A 244 -0.33 -5.30 31.16
C GLY A 244 0.12 -6.72 31.36
N VAL A 245 -0.43 -7.34 32.40
CA VAL A 245 -0.13 -8.74 32.76
C VAL A 245 -1.44 -9.53 32.73
N LEU A 246 -1.48 -10.59 31.94
CA LEU A 246 -2.59 -11.53 31.87
C LEU A 246 -2.71 -12.32 33.19
N HIS A 247 -3.87 -12.94 33.42
CA HIS A 247 -4.12 -13.73 34.64
C HIS A 247 -3.13 -14.89 34.84
N ASN A 248 -2.62 -15.46 33.74
CA ASN A 248 -1.61 -16.53 33.74
C ASN A 248 -0.17 -16.01 33.97
N GLY A 249 0.03 -14.70 34.13
CA GLY A 249 1.33 -14.06 34.37
C GLY A 249 2.08 -13.63 33.10
N VAL A 250 1.55 -13.91 31.91
CA VAL A 250 2.14 -13.44 30.64
C VAL A 250 1.99 -11.93 30.54
N THR A 251 3.09 -11.25 30.26
CA THR A 251 3.11 -9.80 30.01
C THR A 251 2.75 -9.54 28.55
N PHE A 252 1.86 -8.58 28.27
CA PHE A 252 1.54 -8.14 26.92
C PHE A 252 1.81 -6.65 26.74
N VAL A 253 2.16 -6.27 25.51
CA VAL A 253 2.25 -4.86 25.08
C VAL A 253 1.65 -4.70 23.70
N VAL A 254 0.98 -3.58 23.48
CA VAL A 254 0.27 -3.27 22.25
C VAL A 254 0.68 -1.91 21.72
N PHE A 255 1.12 -1.89 20.46
CA PHE A 255 1.54 -0.69 19.77
C PHE A 255 0.45 -0.14 18.87
N ASN A 256 0.48 1.16 18.58
CA ASN A 256 -0.37 1.82 17.60
C ASN A 256 -0.06 1.40 16.14
N GLN A 257 1.05 0.70 15.91
CA GLN A 257 1.51 0.27 14.60
C GLN A 257 2.28 -1.06 14.68
N LEU A 258 2.53 -1.68 13.53
CA LEU A 258 3.31 -2.92 13.46
C LEU A 258 4.79 -2.67 13.79
N VAL A 259 5.26 -3.19 14.92
CA VAL A 259 6.66 -3.11 15.35
C VAL A 259 7.32 -4.49 15.38
N ASP A 260 8.66 -4.49 15.33
CA ASP A 260 9.51 -5.67 15.53
C ASP A 260 10.22 -5.54 16.89
N LEU A 261 10.03 -6.49 17.83
CA LEU A 261 10.68 -6.51 19.16
C LEU A 261 11.84 -7.53 19.27
N ASN A 262 12.43 -7.97 18.16
CA ASN A 262 13.62 -8.83 18.15
C ASN A 262 14.76 -8.29 19.05
N PRO A 263 15.72 -9.13 19.51
CA PRO A 263 16.79 -8.69 20.42
C PRO A 263 17.62 -7.49 19.91
N THR A 264 17.72 -7.33 18.60
CA THR A 264 18.39 -6.23 17.88
C THR A 264 17.50 -5.02 17.62
N SER A 265 16.23 -5.05 18.04
CA SER A 265 15.27 -3.99 17.76
C SER A 265 15.56 -2.72 18.53
N LEU A 266 15.26 -1.59 17.87
CA LEU A 266 15.38 -0.26 18.45
C LEU A 266 14.28 0.02 19.48
N VAL A 267 13.12 -0.63 19.35
CA VAL A 267 11.98 -0.51 20.27
C VAL A 267 12.03 -1.66 21.27
N LYS A 268 11.99 -1.36 22.57
CA LYS A 268 12.01 -2.33 23.68
C LYS A 268 11.07 -1.89 24.80
N VAL A 269 10.59 -2.83 25.59
CA VAL A 269 9.86 -2.55 26.83
C VAL A 269 10.70 -3.05 27.99
N ASP A 270 10.95 -2.19 28.98
CA ASP A 270 11.79 -2.39 30.17
C ASP A 270 13.20 -2.93 29.86
N SER A 271 14.09 -2.04 29.40
CA SER A 271 15.47 -2.37 28.95
C SER A 271 16.36 -3.09 29.96
N ASN A 272 16.03 -3.06 31.25
CA ASN A 272 16.83 -3.65 32.32
C ASN A 272 16.33 -5.04 32.77
N VAL A 273 15.22 -5.53 32.23
CA VAL A 273 14.67 -6.87 32.51
C VAL A 273 14.82 -7.72 31.25
N LEU A 274 15.38 -8.93 31.37
CA LEU A 274 15.56 -9.84 30.24
C LEU A 274 14.22 -10.43 29.83
N MET A 275 13.43 -9.69 29.05
CA MET A 275 12.16 -10.15 28.50
C MET A 275 12.35 -10.69 27.08
N SER A 276 11.81 -11.88 26.83
CA SER A 276 11.74 -12.48 25.50
C SER A 276 10.35 -12.22 24.92
N TRP A 277 10.29 -11.44 23.85
CA TRP A 277 9.04 -11.08 23.19
C TRP A 277 8.73 -12.02 22.03
N SER A 278 7.48 -12.44 21.93
CA SER A 278 6.96 -13.21 20.79
C SER A 278 5.58 -12.69 20.37
N SER A 279 5.23 -12.87 19.11
CA SER A 279 3.88 -12.62 18.62
C SER A 279 3.08 -13.93 18.65
N LEU A 280 1.76 -13.81 18.83
CA LEU A 280 0.87 -14.97 19.00
C LEU A 280 0.88 -15.93 17.79
N ASN A 281 1.16 -15.42 16.60
CA ASN A 281 1.20 -16.17 15.34
C ASN A 281 2.62 -16.40 14.80
N GLY A 282 3.67 -16.02 15.55
CA GLY A 282 5.07 -16.12 15.12
C GLY A 282 5.49 -15.14 14.02
N ALA A 283 4.68 -14.12 13.72
CA ALA A 283 5.07 -13.03 12.82
C ALA A 283 6.23 -12.20 13.39
N SER A 284 7.14 -11.77 12.51
CA SER A 284 8.26 -10.88 12.87
C SER A 284 7.83 -9.45 13.20
N ARG A 285 6.65 -9.04 12.76
CA ARG A 285 6.04 -7.74 13.08
C ARG A 285 4.63 -7.94 13.57
N SER A 286 4.29 -7.30 14.69
CA SER A 286 2.97 -7.41 15.31
C SER A 286 2.59 -6.11 16.01
N PHE A 287 1.28 -5.88 16.16
CA PHE A 287 0.76 -4.87 17.06
C PHE A 287 0.89 -5.33 18.51
N VAL A 288 0.68 -6.63 18.76
CA VAL A 288 0.66 -7.24 20.10
C VAL A 288 1.86 -8.16 20.27
N TRP A 289 2.58 -7.95 21.36
CA TRP A 289 3.71 -8.78 21.77
C TRP A 289 3.49 -9.35 23.16
N LEU A 290 3.90 -10.60 23.35
CA LEU A 290 3.75 -11.38 24.57
C LEU A 290 5.12 -11.79 25.11
N SER A 291 5.25 -11.83 26.42
CA SER A 291 6.44 -12.29 27.13
C SER A 291 6.03 -13.15 28.32
N ASP A 292 6.59 -14.36 28.40
CA ASP A 292 6.36 -15.29 29.51
C ASP A 292 7.01 -14.80 30.83
N VAL A 293 7.82 -13.75 30.76
CA VAL A 293 8.41 -13.11 31.93
C VAL A 293 7.36 -12.25 32.61
N LYS A 294 6.99 -12.63 33.83
CA LYS A 294 6.03 -11.89 34.66
C LYS A 294 6.59 -10.53 35.07
N HIS A 295 5.92 -9.47 34.64
CA HIS A 295 6.23 -8.12 35.10
C HIS A 295 5.70 -7.87 36.52
N MET A 296 6.54 -7.30 37.38
CA MET A 296 6.24 -7.11 38.82
C MET A 296 6.24 -5.64 39.26
N LYS A 297 6.61 -4.70 38.39
CA LYS A 297 6.66 -3.27 38.73
C LYS A 297 5.31 -2.60 38.50
N LYS A 298 5.10 -1.45 39.16
CA LYS A 298 3.90 -0.62 38.99
C LYS A 298 3.85 0.17 37.67
N GLU A 299 4.96 0.20 36.94
CA GLU A 299 5.08 0.88 35.66
C GLU A 299 5.88 0.01 34.68
N MET A 300 5.58 0.14 33.39
CA MET A 300 6.39 -0.37 32.29
C MET A 300 6.99 0.80 31.51
N LYS A 301 8.19 0.63 30.94
CA LYS A 301 8.87 1.70 30.19
C LYS A 301 9.14 1.30 28.74
N LEU A 302 8.60 2.06 27.80
CA LEU A 302 8.96 1.97 26.40
C LEU A 302 10.31 2.66 26.18
N VAL A 303 11.23 1.96 25.57
CA VAL A 303 12.58 2.44 25.22
C VAL A 303 12.74 2.36 23.71
N ILE A 304 13.05 3.48 23.07
CA ILE A 304 13.34 3.58 21.64
C ILE A 304 14.78 4.09 21.48
N GLU A 305 15.61 3.36 20.74
CA GLU A 305 17.02 3.67 20.50
C GLU A 305 17.81 3.92 21.81
N GLY A 306 17.48 3.18 22.86
CA GLY A 306 18.10 3.31 24.18
C GLY A 306 17.61 4.49 25.02
N LYS A 307 16.65 5.30 24.53
CA LYS A 307 16.02 6.39 25.28
C LYS A 307 14.61 6.01 25.71
N ILE A 308 14.20 6.41 26.92
CA ILE A 308 12.83 6.20 27.38
C ILE A 308 11.91 7.11 26.56
N ALA A 309 11.00 6.50 25.81
CA ALA A 309 10.03 7.17 24.96
C ALA A 309 8.67 7.35 25.66
N GLN A 310 8.24 6.37 26.46
CA GLN A 310 6.94 6.40 27.15
C GLN A 310 7.03 5.64 28.48
N ILE A 311 6.35 6.15 29.51
CA ILE A 311 6.17 5.47 30.80
C ILE A 311 4.69 5.12 30.94
N MET A 312 4.41 3.87 31.25
CA MET A 312 3.07 3.28 31.28
C MET A 312 2.75 2.86 32.72
N PRO A 313 2.08 3.72 33.52
CA PRO A 313 1.64 3.34 34.86
C PRO A 313 0.54 2.29 34.77
N LEU A 314 0.70 1.18 35.48
CA LEU A 314 -0.29 0.11 35.55
C LEU A 314 -1.32 0.43 36.64
N ASP A 315 -2.59 0.17 36.34
CA ASP A 315 -3.69 0.32 37.27
C ASP A 315 -3.74 -0.81 38.33
N GLN A 316 -4.82 -0.85 39.11
CA GLN A 316 -5.03 -1.90 40.13
C GLN A 316 -5.22 -3.30 39.53
N GLN A 317 -5.59 -3.40 38.25
CA GLN A 317 -5.71 -4.65 37.51
C GLN A 317 -4.41 -5.00 36.76
N HIS A 318 -3.32 -4.25 37.00
CA HIS A 318 -2.03 -4.39 36.33
C HIS A 318 -2.11 -4.15 34.81
N VAL A 319 -3.00 -3.25 34.37
CA VAL A 319 -3.17 -2.86 32.98
C VAL A 319 -2.96 -1.36 32.82
N TYR A 320 -2.31 -0.98 31.72
CA TYR A 320 -2.25 0.38 31.20
C TYR A 320 -3.06 0.44 29.91
N VAL A 321 -3.84 1.50 29.75
CA VAL A 321 -4.53 1.84 28.50
C VAL A 321 -4.34 3.33 28.27
N SER A 322 -3.96 3.71 27.05
CA SER A 322 -3.83 5.11 26.66
C SER A 322 -5.20 5.77 26.58
N ASP A 323 -5.36 6.90 27.27
CA ASP A 323 -6.54 7.76 27.25
C ASP A 323 -6.57 8.74 26.07
N SER A 324 -5.46 8.84 25.34
CA SER A 324 -5.15 9.90 24.37
C SER A 324 -4.88 9.37 22.96
N TYR A 325 -5.19 8.09 22.71
CA TYR A 325 -5.03 7.50 21.39
C TYR A 325 -6.03 8.08 20.39
N LYS A 326 -5.52 8.68 19.30
CA LYS A 326 -6.32 9.24 18.21
C LYS A 326 -5.88 8.62 16.89
N PHE A 327 -6.84 8.30 16.02
CA PHE A 327 -6.59 7.85 14.65
C PHE A 327 -6.25 8.99 13.71
N TYR A 328 -6.73 10.19 14.05
CA TYR A 328 -6.53 11.39 13.27
C TYR A 328 -5.80 12.43 14.10
N GLN A 329 -4.79 13.06 13.51
CA GLN A 329 -4.14 14.19 14.17
C GLN A 329 -5.06 15.42 14.18
N GLU A 330 -4.96 16.23 15.24
CA GLU A 330 -5.66 17.51 15.28
C GLU A 330 -5.02 18.48 14.29
N LEU A 331 -5.85 19.02 13.39
CA LEU A 331 -5.44 20.09 12.51
C LEU A 331 -5.26 21.38 13.31
N ASN A 332 -4.22 22.15 13.00
CA ASN A 332 -4.15 23.53 13.47
C ASN A 332 -5.28 24.36 12.84
N GLU A 333 -5.56 25.53 13.42
CA GLU A 333 -6.69 26.38 13.01
C GLU A 333 -6.66 26.75 11.51
N GLU A 334 -5.47 27.00 10.97
CA GLU A 334 -5.27 27.37 9.57
C GLU A 334 -5.56 26.21 8.61
N LEU A 335 -5.00 25.02 8.87
CA LEU A 335 -5.30 23.83 8.08
C LEU A 335 -6.77 23.41 8.19
N ALA A 336 -7.35 23.52 9.38
CA ALA A 336 -8.76 23.22 9.59
C ALA A 336 -9.64 24.12 8.70
N LEU A 337 -9.28 25.40 8.55
CA LEU A 337 -9.96 26.33 7.66
C LEU A 337 -9.83 25.94 6.18
N GLU A 338 -8.63 25.56 5.72
CA GLU A 338 -8.43 25.17 4.32
C GLU A 338 -9.12 23.84 3.97
N VAL A 339 -9.06 22.85 4.87
CA VAL A 339 -9.78 21.58 4.74
C VAL A 339 -11.29 21.83 4.74
N LYS A 340 -11.78 22.78 5.56
CA LYS A 340 -13.19 23.17 5.60
C LYS A 340 -13.63 23.82 4.29
N LYS A 341 -12.85 24.77 3.77
CA LYS A 341 -13.08 25.40 2.48
C LYS A 341 -13.19 24.37 1.36
N GLN A 342 -12.22 23.46 1.27
CA GLN A 342 -12.25 22.39 0.27
C GLN A 342 -13.46 21.46 0.48
N SER A 343 -13.82 21.14 1.72
CA SER A 343 -15.03 20.36 2.01
C SER A 343 -16.31 21.04 1.49
N ASP A 344 -16.42 22.36 1.63
CA ASP A 344 -17.59 23.12 1.17
C ASP A 344 -17.63 23.19 -0.38
N SER A 345 -16.47 23.35 -1.02
CA SER A 345 -16.34 23.22 -2.47
C SER A 345 -16.78 21.84 -2.96
N ILE A 346 -16.24 20.76 -2.38
CA ILE A 346 -16.62 19.40 -2.77
C ILE A 346 -18.11 19.13 -2.56
N GLU A 347 -18.73 19.71 -1.52
CA GLU A 347 -20.18 19.59 -1.34
C GLU A 347 -20.96 20.30 -2.47
N THR A 348 -20.50 21.45 -2.92
CA THR A 348 -21.06 22.14 -4.11
C THR A 348 -20.95 21.26 -5.35
N LEU A 349 -19.81 20.59 -5.54
CA LEU A 349 -19.62 19.66 -6.65
C LEU A 349 -20.57 18.44 -6.55
N ILE A 350 -20.79 17.88 -5.36
CA ILE A 350 -21.74 16.78 -5.15
C ILE A 350 -23.17 17.22 -5.48
N GLN A 351 -23.55 18.45 -5.15
CA GLN A 351 -24.87 18.99 -5.52
C GLN A 351 -25.05 19.12 -7.04
N MET A 352 -23.98 19.47 -7.75
CA MET A 352 -23.97 19.57 -9.21
C MET A 352 -23.88 18.20 -9.91
N GLU A 353 -23.07 17.28 -9.35
CA GLU A 353 -22.79 15.95 -9.88
C GLU A 353 -22.98 14.87 -8.80
N PRO A 354 -24.22 14.52 -8.44
CA PRO A 354 -24.51 13.59 -7.34
C PRO A 354 -24.01 12.15 -7.59
N GLU A 355 -23.75 11.80 -8.85
CA GLU A 355 -23.21 10.50 -9.25
C GLU A 355 -21.67 10.45 -9.23
N ASN A 356 -21.00 11.56 -8.84
CA ASN A 356 -19.55 11.60 -8.79
C ASN A 356 -19.01 10.85 -7.56
N LYS A 357 -18.67 9.58 -7.78
CA LYS A 357 -18.13 8.71 -6.72
C LYS A 357 -16.82 9.20 -6.10
N PHE A 358 -16.00 9.96 -6.83
CA PHE A 358 -14.75 10.48 -6.30
C PHE A 358 -15.02 11.64 -5.34
N ALA A 359 -15.90 12.56 -5.72
CA ALA A 359 -16.35 13.64 -4.85
C ALA A 359 -16.97 13.09 -3.56
N LEU A 360 -17.89 12.11 -3.66
CA LEU A 360 -18.49 11.45 -2.49
C LEU A 360 -17.44 10.82 -1.57
N LEU A 361 -16.48 10.06 -2.12
CA LEU A 361 -15.43 9.39 -1.35
C LEU A 361 -14.45 10.38 -0.71
N THR A 362 -14.01 11.41 -1.44
CA THR A 362 -13.17 12.48 -0.91
C THR A 362 -13.88 13.20 0.22
N SER A 363 -15.18 13.50 0.04
CA SER A 363 -15.93 14.24 1.03
C SER A 363 -16.08 13.47 2.35
N ILE A 364 -16.14 12.14 2.32
CA ILE A 364 -16.05 11.32 3.55
C ILE A 364 -14.72 11.57 4.27
N THR A 365 -13.60 11.56 3.53
CA THR A 365 -12.27 11.76 4.10
C THR A 365 -12.12 13.17 4.70
N LEU A 366 -12.58 14.20 4.00
CA LEU A 366 -12.58 15.59 4.49
C LEU A 366 -13.41 15.74 5.78
N LEU A 367 -14.61 15.16 5.82
CA LEU A 367 -15.45 15.20 7.02
C LEU A 367 -14.79 14.48 8.22
N GLN A 368 -14.09 13.37 7.99
CA GLN A 368 -13.35 12.65 9.03
C GLN A 368 -12.23 13.52 9.63
N HIS A 369 -11.49 14.27 8.79
CA HIS A 369 -10.46 15.19 9.28
C HIS A 369 -11.03 16.40 10.04
N LEU A 370 -12.19 16.92 9.61
CA LEU A 370 -12.82 18.08 10.26
C LEU A 370 -13.51 17.74 11.57
N ASN A 371 -14.10 16.55 11.68
CA ASN A 371 -14.84 16.11 12.86
C ASN A 371 -14.45 14.68 13.25
N PRO A 372 -13.21 14.46 13.73
CA PRO A 372 -12.74 13.11 14.07
C PRO A 372 -13.63 12.45 15.14
N LEU A 373 -14.16 13.23 16.08
CA LEU A 373 -14.93 12.71 17.23
C LEU A 373 -16.44 12.55 17.00
N GLY A 374 -16.97 12.81 15.80
CA GLY A 374 -18.37 12.50 15.46
C GLY A 374 -19.47 13.25 16.25
N GLU A 375 -19.14 14.31 16.99
CA GLU A 375 -20.07 14.96 17.92
C GLU A 375 -21.14 15.85 17.25
N ASN A 376 -20.99 16.17 15.96
CA ASN A 376 -21.92 17.02 15.19
C ASN A 376 -22.56 16.25 14.03
N SER A 377 -23.45 16.86 13.24
CA SER A 377 -24.25 16.31 12.11
C SER A 377 -23.50 15.52 10.99
N SER A 378 -22.21 15.27 11.16
CA SER A 378 -21.29 14.62 10.23
C SER A 378 -21.47 13.09 10.08
N PRO A 379 -21.72 12.27 11.13
CA PRO A 379 -21.82 10.81 10.98
C PRO A 379 -22.96 10.36 10.08
N ALA A 380 -24.14 10.96 10.20
CA ALA A 380 -25.28 10.63 9.35
C ALA A 380 -24.97 10.90 7.87
N THR A 381 -24.31 12.03 7.59
CA THR A 381 -23.86 12.39 6.24
C THR A 381 -22.83 11.41 5.70
N ILE A 382 -21.82 11.02 6.50
CA ILE A 382 -20.81 10.04 6.10
C ILE A 382 -21.44 8.68 5.78
N LEU A 383 -22.33 8.18 6.65
CA LEU A 383 -23.01 6.90 6.43
C LEU A 383 -23.91 6.95 5.19
N ASN A 384 -24.63 8.06 4.97
CA ASN A 384 -25.43 8.24 3.76
C ASN A 384 -24.56 8.22 2.49
N ARG A 385 -23.37 8.84 2.52
CA ARG A 385 -22.45 8.81 1.38
C ARG A 385 -21.91 7.42 1.10
N PHE A 386 -21.68 6.59 2.12
CA PHE A 386 -21.35 5.19 1.90
C PHE A 386 -22.49 4.46 1.18
N GLU A 387 -23.75 4.65 1.56
CA GLU A 387 -24.89 4.04 0.86
C GLU A 387 -25.01 4.51 -0.61
N GLN A 388 -24.77 5.80 -0.87
CA GLN A 388 -24.70 6.33 -2.24
C GLN A 388 -23.58 5.65 -3.04
N LEU A 389 -22.37 5.54 -2.46
CA LEU A 389 -21.23 4.90 -3.12
C LEU A 389 -21.49 3.42 -3.45
N LYS A 390 -22.09 2.67 -2.53
CA LYS A 390 -22.47 1.26 -2.75
C LYS A 390 -23.45 1.09 -3.90
N THR A 391 -24.36 2.05 -4.05
CA THR A 391 -25.35 2.07 -5.13
C THR A 391 -24.72 2.47 -6.47
N LEU A 392 -23.88 3.50 -6.47
CA LEU A 392 -23.28 4.08 -7.68
C LEU A 392 -22.12 3.24 -8.26
N ASP A 393 -21.35 2.54 -7.43
CA ASP A 393 -20.20 1.75 -7.88
C ASP A 393 -20.24 0.32 -7.29
N PRO A 394 -21.18 -0.52 -7.76
CA PRO A 394 -21.40 -1.86 -7.22
C PRO A 394 -20.19 -2.79 -7.38
N LEU A 395 -19.29 -2.50 -8.32
CA LEU A 395 -18.04 -3.26 -8.50
C LEU A 395 -17.07 -3.10 -7.32
N ARG A 396 -17.24 -2.06 -6.48
CA ARG A 396 -16.46 -1.84 -5.25
C ARG A 396 -17.33 -1.91 -3.98
N LEU A 397 -18.50 -2.53 -4.05
CA LEU A 397 -19.41 -2.70 -2.90
C LEU A 397 -18.68 -3.19 -1.63
N ASN A 398 -17.88 -4.25 -1.75
CA ASN A 398 -17.15 -4.81 -0.61
C ASN A 398 -16.09 -3.84 -0.06
N TYR A 399 -15.41 -3.09 -0.92
CA TYR A 399 -14.46 -2.06 -0.48
C TYR A 399 -15.17 -0.99 0.34
N TYR A 400 -16.36 -0.51 -0.08
CA TYR A 400 -17.13 0.47 0.66
C TYR A 400 -17.64 -0.06 2.01
N ASN A 401 -18.13 -1.31 2.03
CA ASN A 401 -18.52 -1.97 3.29
C ASN A 401 -17.33 -2.08 4.27
N ASP A 402 -16.13 -2.37 3.76
CA ASP A 402 -14.92 -2.47 4.59
C ASP A 402 -14.50 -1.13 5.18
N ILE A 403 -14.41 -0.08 4.36
CA ILE A 403 -14.01 1.25 4.87
C ILE A 403 -15.10 1.90 5.74
N GLU A 404 -16.37 1.56 5.55
CA GLU A 404 -17.44 1.94 6.48
C GLU A 404 -17.30 1.19 7.82
N SER A 405 -16.97 -0.10 7.79
CA SER A 405 -16.69 -0.88 9.00
C SER A 405 -15.51 -0.28 9.77
N LYS A 406 -14.44 0.09 9.05
CA LYS A 406 -13.31 0.83 9.61
C LYS A 406 -13.77 2.13 10.29
N TYR A 407 -14.52 2.98 9.59
CA TYR A 407 -15.02 4.24 10.14
C TYR A 407 -15.83 4.03 11.43
N LYS A 408 -16.78 3.09 11.43
CA LYS A 408 -17.60 2.79 12.61
C LYS A 408 -16.78 2.34 13.81
N MET A 409 -15.75 1.52 13.58
CA MET A 409 -14.85 1.08 14.65
C MET A 409 -13.97 2.22 15.17
N GLU A 410 -13.46 3.08 14.28
CA GLU A 410 -12.70 4.28 14.68
C GLU A 410 -13.57 5.23 15.53
N THR A 411 -14.81 5.50 15.09
CA THR A 411 -15.77 6.30 15.85
C THR A 411 -16.13 5.66 17.19
N PHE A 412 -16.31 4.33 17.24
CA PHE A 412 -16.56 3.63 18.50
C PHE A 412 -15.40 3.80 19.49
N ILE A 413 -14.17 3.60 19.02
CA ILE A 413 -12.95 3.72 19.83
C ILE A 413 -12.74 5.14 20.34
N GLN A 414 -13.04 6.16 19.53
CA GLN A 414 -12.86 7.56 19.91
C GLN A 414 -13.99 8.12 20.78
N SER A 415 -15.22 7.62 20.64
CA SER A 415 -16.38 8.09 21.42
C SER A 415 -16.55 7.37 22.77
N LYS A 416 -15.89 6.23 22.96
CA LYS A 416 -15.95 5.45 24.20
C LYS A 416 -14.60 5.46 24.88
N SER A 417 -14.61 5.44 26.21
CA SER A 417 -13.37 5.28 26.98
C SER A 417 -12.83 3.87 26.78
N LEU A 418 -11.62 3.76 26.22
CA LEU A 418 -10.88 2.50 26.14
C LEU A 418 -10.57 1.91 27.52
N LEU A 419 -10.78 2.64 28.61
CA LEU A 419 -10.56 2.14 29.98
C LEU A 419 -11.51 1.01 30.39
N SER A 420 -12.62 0.83 29.66
CA SER A 420 -13.57 -0.25 29.95
C SER A 420 -12.95 -1.63 29.66
N PRO A 421 -13.07 -2.61 30.58
CA PRO A 421 -12.69 -3.99 30.33
C PRO A 421 -13.68 -4.72 29.39
N VAL A 422 -14.81 -4.08 29.05
CA VAL A 422 -15.84 -4.60 28.14
C VAL A 422 -15.91 -3.70 26.90
N ALA A 423 -15.73 -4.30 25.73
CA ALA A 423 -15.91 -3.64 24.43
C ALA A 423 -17.16 -4.19 23.73
N ASN A 424 -18.22 -3.39 23.67
CA ASN A 424 -19.46 -3.77 23.01
C ASN A 424 -19.63 -3.09 21.64
N LEU A 425 -19.36 -3.84 20.57
CA LEU A 425 -19.48 -3.44 19.17
C LEU A 425 -20.66 -4.16 18.47
N SER A 426 -21.69 -4.56 19.23
CA SER A 426 -22.84 -5.25 18.66
C SER A 426 -23.67 -4.36 17.73
N ASN A 427 -24.27 -4.93 16.70
CA ASN A 427 -25.24 -4.25 15.81
C ASN A 427 -24.69 -2.98 15.13
N LEU A 428 -23.39 -2.98 14.79
CA LEU A 428 -22.77 -1.92 14.02
C LEU A 428 -22.81 -2.19 12.50
N GLN A 429 -23.34 -3.34 12.09
CA GLN A 429 -23.38 -3.79 10.69
C GLN A 429 -21.97 -3.95 10.09
N LEU A 430 -20.99 -4.35 10.91
CA LEU A 430 -19.60 -4.54 10.49
C LEU A 430 -19.47 -5.73 9.53
N SER A 431 -18.75 -5.56 8.43
CA SER A 431 -18.42 -6.63 7.47
C SER A 431 -16.96 -7.08 7.53
N SER A 432 -16.11 -6.24 8.12
CA SER A 432 -14.70 -6.52 8.40
C SER A 432 -14.27 -5.88 9.72
N LEU A 433 -13.15 -6.37 10.26
CA LEU A 433 -12.62 -5.95 11.55
C LEU A 433 -11.34 -5.13 11.35
N HIS A 434 -11.33 -3.92 11.90
CA HIS A 434 -10.21 -2.99 11.89
C HIS A 434 -9.80 -2.65 13.33
N HIS A 435 -8.53 -2.32 13.54
CA HIS A 435 -8.06 -1.82 14.85
C HIS A 435 -8.37 -2.70 16.06
N VAL A 436 -8.52 -4.02 15.86
CA VAL A 436 -8.86 -4.99 16.92
C VAL A 436 -7.84 -4.97 18.07
N HIS A 437 -6.60 -4.61 17.77
CA HIS A 437 -5.54 -4.43 18.76
C HIS A 437 -5.87 -3.37 19.84
N CYS A 438 -6.73 -2.39 19.56
CA CYS A 438 -7.22 -1.44 20.57
C CYS A 438 -8.05 -2.08 21.68
N PHE A 439 -8.52 -3.32 21.50
CA PHE A 439 -9.31 -4.07 22.50
C PHE A 439 -8.53 -5.22 23.12
N ALA A 440 -7.21 -5.27 22.92
CA ALA A 440 -6.36 -6.36 23.42
C ALA A 440 -6.42 -6.53 24.94
N HIS A 441 -6.69 -5.45 25.69
CA HIS A 441 -6.83 -5.46 27.15
C HIS A 441 -8.25 -5.80 27.63
N CYS A 442 -9.25 -5.80 26.75
CA CYS A 442 -10.64 -6.08 27.11
C CYS A 442 -10.81 -7.56 27.46
N LYS A 443 -11.50 -7.81 28.57
CA LYS A 443 -11.87 -9.16 29.03
C LYS A 443 -13.12 -9.69 28.35
N GLU A 444 -14.04 -8.80 27.99
CA GLU A 444 -15.22 -9.16 27.22
C GLU A 444 -15.27 -8.34 25.93
N VAL A 445 -15.41 -9.01 24.79
CA VAL A 445 -15.56 -8.39 23.49
C VAL A 445 -16.83 -8.91 22.84
N ILE A 446 -17.76 -8.01 22.53
CA ILE A 446 -19.07 -8.33 21.97
C ILE A 446 -19.10 -7.81 20.54
N LEU A 447 -19.16 -8.72 19.58
CA LEU A 447 -19.21 -8.48 18.14
C LEU A 447 -20.51 -9.01 17.51
N SER A 448 -21.50 -9.35 18.34
CA SER A 448 -22.78 -9.93 17.92
C SER A 448 -23.58 -9.03 16.98
N GLU A 449 -24.49 -9.61 16.21
CA GLU A 449 -25.39 -8.89 15.30
C GLU A 449 -24.64 -8.06 14.22
N ASN A 450 -23.52 -8.58 13.73
CA ASN A 450 -22.74 -7.98 12.63
C ASN A 450 -22.71 -8.92 11.41
N LYS A 451 -22.18 -8.45 10.27
CA LYS A 451 -22.09 -9.23 9.01
C LYS A 451 -20.74 -9.92 8.85
N LEU A 452 -20.13 -10.32 9.97
CA LEU A 452 -18.79 -10.92 9.98
C LEU A 452 -18.82 -12.33 9.39
N THR A 453 -17.88 -12.63 8.51
CA THR A 453 -17.71 -13.95 7.88
C THR A 453 -16.50 -14.68 8.45
N ASN A 454 -16.30 -15.96 8.10
CA ASN A 454 -15.17 -16.78 8.59
C ASN A 454 -13.81 -16.11 8.36
N ASN A 455 -13.65 -15.36 7.27
CA ASN A 455 -12.43 -14.64 6.94
C ASN A 455 -12.06 -13.54 7.95
N CYS A 456 -13.02 -13.09 8.76
CA CYS A 456 -12.80 -12.09 9.81
C CYS A 456 -12.12 -12.69 11.04
N LEU A 457 -12.28 -13.99 11.30
CA LEU A 457 -11.85 -14.64 12.54
C LEU A 457 -10.33 -14.52 12.79
N ARG A 458 -9.50 -14.64 11.74
CA ARG A 458 -8.04 -14.44 11.84
C ARG A 458 -7.63 -13.07 12.38
N HIS A 459 -8.48 -12.05 12.24
CA HIS A 459 -8.21 -10.70 12.74
C HIS A 459 -8.45 -10.54 14.24
N LEU A 460 -8.99 -11.57 14.93
CA LEU A 460 -9.21 -11.59 16.37
C LEU A 460 -7.94 -11.88 17.18
N THR A 461 -6.85 -12.32 16.53
CA THR A 461 -5.54 -12.61 17.14
C THR A 461 -5.07 -11.57 18.18
N PRO A 462 -5.31 -10.25 18.03
CA PRO A 462 -4.90 -9.27 19.03
C PRO A 462 -5.63 -9.34 20.39
N LEU A 463 -6.76 -10.05 20.50
CA LEU A 463 -7.61 -10.11 21.70
C LEU A 463 -7.03 -11.03 22.81
N VAL A 464 -5.82 -10.72 23.26
CA VAL A 464 -5.04 -11.59 24.16
C VAL A 464 -5.61 -11.68 25.57
N SER A 465 -6.27 -10.63 26.07
CA SER A 465 -6.92 -10.63 27.39
C SER A 465 -8.39 -11.07 27.35
N CYS A 466 -8.94 -11.39 26.18
CA CYS A 466 -10.36 -11.67 26.03
C CYS A 466 -10.71 -13.04 26.63
N GLU A 467 -11.52 -13.01 27.69
CA GLU A 467 -12.07 -14.16 28.39
C GLU A 467 -13.43 -14.58 27.80
N ILE A 468 -14.24 -13.60 27.39
CA ILE A 468 -15.58 -13.80 26.83
C ILE A 468 -15.67 -13.12 25.47
N LEU A 469 -15.81 -13.90 24.41
CA LEU A 469 -16.00 -13.41 23.05
C LEU A 469 -17.40 -13.76 22.54
N LYS A 470 -18.19 -12.75 22.16
CA LYS A 470 -19.52 -12.95 21.58
C LYS A 470 -19.53 -12.62 20.10
N LEU A 471 -19.86 -13.62 19.30
CA LEU A 471 -20.03 -13.61 17.84
C LEU A 471 -21.43 -14.13 17.44
N SER A 472 -22.40 -14.06 18.36
CA SER A 472 -23.80 -14.44 18.09
C SER A 472 -24.41 -13.64 16.93
N GLN A 473 -25.25 -14.26 16.11
CA GLN A 473 -25.95 -13.60 14.99
C GLN A 473 -24.99 -12.89 14.02
N CYS A 474 -23.90 -13.57 13.65
CA CYS A 474 -23.01 -13.16 12.56
C CYS A 474 -23.33 -13.93 11.26
N SER A 475 -22.44 -13.85 10.27
CA SER A 475 -22.51 -14.62 9.02
C SER A 475 -21.47 -15.75 8.99
N LEU A 476 -21.22 -16.41 10.13
CA LEU A 476 -20.23 -17.47 10.24
C LEU A 476 -20.80 -18.81 9.75
N THR A 477 -20.03 -19.53 8.95
CA THR A 477 -20.31 -20.91 8.53
C THR A 477 -19.28 -21.92 9.04
N SER A 478 -18.15 -21.44 9.57
CA SER A 478 -17.09 -22.29 10.12
C SER A 478 -16.22 -21.52 11.10
N LEU A 479 -15.62 -22.24 12.06
CA LEU A 479 -14.62 -21.73 13.01
C LEU A 479 -13.17 -22.10 12.64
N GLN A 480 -12.93 -22.68 11.46
CA GLN A 480 -11.59 -23.17 11.06
C GLN A 480 -10.48 -22.09 11.14
N LEU A 481 -10.82 -20.83 10.87
CA LEU A 481 -9.88 -19.70 10.89
C LEU A 481 -9.81 -19.00 12.26
N PHE A 482 -10.43 -19.56 13.30
CA PHE A 482 -10.43 -18.99 14.64
C PHE A 482 -9.03 -19.08 15.26
N PRO A 483 -8.47 -17.97 15.79
CA PRO A 483 -7.14 -17.96 16.37
C PRO A 483 -7.14 -18.52 17.80
N LEU A 484 -5.99 -19.06 18.24
CA LEU A 484 -5.77 -19.44 19.63
C LEU A 484 -5.63 -18.17 20.49
N LEU A 485 -6.70 -17.78 21.18
CA LEU A 485 -6.71 -16.67 22.14
C LEU A 485 -6.33 -17.18 23.54
N PRO A 486 -5.27 -16.67 24.18
CA PRO A 486 -4.69 -17.30 25.38
C PRO A 486 -5.56 -17.23 26.63
N SER A 487 -6.44 -16.23 26.75
CA SER A 487 -7.31 -16.03 27.93
C SER A 487 -8.75 -16.51 27.74
N LEU A 488 -9.11 -17.05 26.57
CA LEU A 488 -10.50 -17.33 26.21
C LEU A 488 -11.09 -18.46 27.06
N GLN A 489 -12.24 -18.18 27.67
CA GLN A 489 -13.01 -19.12 28.49
C GLN A 489 -14.37 -19.41 27.86
N THR A 490 -15.01 -18.39 27.27
CA THR A 490 -16.33 -18.53 26.64
C THR A 490 -16.33 -17.92 25.25
N LEU A 491 -16.77 -18.72 24.27
CA LEU A 491 -17.06 -18.29 22.91
C LEU A 491 -18.55 -18.46 22.64
N ASP A 492 -19.26 -17.36 22.45
CA ASP A 492 -20.65 -17.39 21.99
C ASP A 492 -20.69 -17.23 20.46
N ALA A 493 -20.93 -18.32 19.74
CA ALA A 493 -21.13 -18.35 18.29
C ALA A 493 -22.58 -18.74 17.93
N SER A 494 -23.53 -18.50 18.83
CA SER A 494 -24.95 -18.83 18.62
C SER A 494 -25.56 -18.14 17.40
N HIS A 495 -26.64 -18.70 16.87
CA HIS A 495 -27.43 -18.14 15.78
C HIS A 495 -26.60 -17.76 14.54
N ASN A 496 -25.64 -18.61 14.16
CA ASN A 496 -24.88 -18.52 12.92
C ASN A 496 -25.32 -19.66 11.98
N SER A 497 -24.48 -20.05 11.01
CA SER A 497 -24.72 -21.17 10.09
C SER A 497 -23.57 -22.19 10.13
N ILE A 498 -23.02 -22.44 11.31
CA ILE A 498 -21.93 -23.39 11.52
C ILE A 498 -22.51 -24.80 11.57
N ASP A 499 -22.05 -25.71 10.71
CA ASP A 499 -22.52 -27.10 10.67
C ASP A 499 -21.56 -28.09 11.36
N GLN A 500 -20.28 -27.74 11.43
CA GLN A 500 -19.22 -28.56 12.01
C GLN A 500 -18.10 -27.70 12.62
N ILE A 501 -17.38 -28.28 13.57
CA ILE A 501 -16.16 -27.70 14.15
C ILE A 501 -15.04 -28.72 14.01
N GLU A 502 -13.95 -28.32 13.38
CA GLU A 502 -12.76 -29.16 13.26
C GLU A 502 -12.07 -29.29 14.63
N ASP A 503 -11.67 -30.50 15.02
CA ASP A 503 -10.98 -30.78 16.30
C ASP A 503 -9.73 -29.89 16.50
N CYS A 504 -9.07 -29.51 15.41
CA CYS A 504 -7.84 -28.73 15.43
C CYS A 504 -8.03 -27.29 15.97
N VAL A 505 -9.26 -26.76 15.94
CA VAL A 505 -9.55 -25.36 16.32
C VAL A 505 -9.25 -25.12 17.80
N PHE A 506 -9.66 -26.05 18.66
CA PHE A 506 -9.53 -25.90 20.12
C PHE A 506 -8.52 -26.85 20.76
N GLN A 507 -7.90 -27.74 19.98
CA GLN A 507 -6.94 -28.73 20.48
C GLN A 507 -5.75 -28.13 21.27
N LYS A 508 -5.38 -26.88 20.99
CA LYS A 508 -4.23 -26.21 21.63
C LYS A 508 -4.58 -25.52 22.96
N TYR A 509 -5.84 -25.51 23.37
CA TYR A 509 -6.25 -24.94 24.65
C TYR A 509 -5.96 -25.90 25.81
N GLU A 510 -5.22 -25.42 26.81
CA GLU A 510 -4.94 -26.19 28.03
C GLU A 510 -6.21 -26.35 28.90
N ALA A 511 -7.02 -25.29 28.99
CA ALA A 511 -8.29 -25.28 29.71
C ALA A 511 -9.47 -25.54 28.76
N CYS A 512 -10.54 -26.13 29.29
CA CYS A 512 -11.75 -26.35 28.52
C CYS A 512 -12.45 -25.02 28.20
N VAL A 513 -12.71 -24.75 26.92
CA VAL A 513 -13.45 -23.55 26.48
C VAL A 513 -14.94 -23.88 26.35
N GLN A 514 -15.80 -23.05 26.93
CA GLN A 514 -17.24 -23.15 26.70
C GLN A 514 -17.58 -22.54 25.33
N VAL A 515 -18.18 -23.31 24.43
CA VAL A 515 -18.59 -22.84 23.09
C VAL A 515 -20.10 -22.95 22.97
N ILE A 516 -20.77 -21.81 22.85
CA ILE A 516 -22.23 -21.71 22.70
C ILE A 516 -22.55 -21.69 21.21
N LEU A 517 -23.30 -22.67 20.75
CA LEU A 517 -23.67 -22.91 19.35
C LEU A 517 -25.18 -22.93 19.14
N THR A 518 -25.98 -22.58 20.15
CA THR A 518 -27.44 -22.55 20.07
C THR A 518 -27.94 -21.86 18.81
N GLY A 519 -28.81 -22.54 18.07
CA GLY A 519 -29.38 -22.03 16.82
C GLY A 519 -28.50 -22.18 15.58
N ASN A 520 -27.41 -22.95 15.64
CA ASN A 520 -26.63 -23.37 14.47
C ASN A 520 -27.08 -24.77 13.96
N PRO A 521 -26.85 -25.11 12.68
CA PRO A 521 -27.15 -26.43 12.12
C PRO A 521 -26.12 -27.52 12.51
N VAL A 522 -25.69 -27.55 13.77
CA VAL A 522 -24.75 -28.56 14.31
C VAL A 522 -25.50 -29.81 14.79
N SER A 523 -24.85 -30.97 14.72
CA SER A 523 -25.41 -32.22 15.27
C SER A 523 -25.39 -32.22 16.80
N GLU A 524 -26.47 -32.67 17.45
CA GLU A 524 -26.55 -32.82 18.92
C GLU A 524 -25.48 -33.78 19.49
N ASP A 525 -25.01 -34.73 18.67
CA ASP A 525 -23.97 -35.70 19.05
C ASP A 525 -22.54 -35.17 18.80
N MET A 526 -22.39 -33.91 18.39
CA MET A 526 -21.07 -33.32 18.10
C MET A 526 -20.21 -33.26 19.36
N VAL A 527 -18.98 -33.75 19.26
CA VAL A 527 -17.98 -33.67 20.33
C VAL A 527 -16.73 -33.04 19.76
N VAL A 528 -16.20 -32.04 20.47
CA VAL A 528 -14.95 -31.35 20.13
C VAL A 528 -14.03 -31.41 21.34
N LYS A 529 -12.79 -31.85 21.15
CA LYS A 529 -11.82 -31.94 22.25
C LYS A 529 -11.51 -30.55 22.82
N HIS A 530 -11.26 -30.49 24.13
CA HIS A 530 -10.95 -29.24 24.85
C HIS A 530 -12.08 -28.19 24.86
N CYS A 531 -13.32 -28.60 24.56
CA CYS A 531 -14.50 -27.74 24.62
C CYS A 531 -15.67 -28.37 25.39
N THR A 532 -16.46 -27.51 26.02
CA THR A 532 -17.81 -27.82 26.48
C THR A 532 -18.78 -27.14 25.51
N LEU A 533 -19.50 -27.92 24.72
CA LEU A 533 -20.46 -27.39 23.76
C LEU A 533 -21.82 -27.17 24.42
N VAL A 534 -22.42 -26.00 24.16
CA VAL A 534 -23.81 -25.69 24.48
C VAL A 534 -24.55 -25.56 23.14
N ILE A 535 -25.19 -26.64 22.71
CA ILE A 535 -25.90 -26.76 21.43
C ILE A 535 -27.37 -26.41 21.61
#